data_AF-A0A2J6R7J2-F1
#
_entry.id   AF-A0A2J6R7J2-F1
#
_cell.length_a   1.000
_cell.length_b   1.000
_cell.length_c   1.000
_cell.angle_alpha   90.00
_cell.angle_beta   90.00
_cell.angle_gamma   90.00
#
_symmetry.space_group_name_H-M   'P 1'
#
loop_
_entity.id
_entity.type
_entity.pdbx_description
1 polymer ?
#
loop_
_entity_poly.entity_id
_entity_poly.type
_entity_poly.pdbx_seq_one_letter_code
_entity_poly.pdbx_strand_id
1 'polypeptide(L)' 'MDQAQPRVEVMRCSRCAKCVETITSSRAADGERRVSNDDASASGMVRFGHNLYYCDRCARMVGYK' A
#
# COMPACT_ATOMS: atom_id res chain seq x y z
N MET A 1 -16.09 6.38 21.37
CA MET A 1 -15.02 6.90 20.51
C MET A 1 -14.08 5.74 20.20
N ASP A 2 -14.35 4.99 19.13
CA ASP A 2 -13.44 3.95 18.69
C ASP A 2 -12.46 4.61 17.70
N GLN A 3 -11.40 5.18 18.26
CA GLN A 3 -10.34 5.80 17.49
C GLN A 3 -9.43 4.67 17.00
N ALA A 4 -9.52 4.37 15.70
CA ALA A 4 -8.63 3.42 15.06
C ALA A 4 -7.17 3.85 15.34
N GLN A 5 -6.44 3.02 16.08
CA GLN A 5 -5.06 3.32 16.44
C GLN A 5 -4.20 3.42 15.17
N PRO A 6 -3.38 4.48 15.03
CA PRO A 6 -2.46 4.60 13.91
C PRO A 6 -1.44 3.45 13.98
N ARG A 7 -1.19 2.82 12.83
CA ARG A 7 -0.27 1.69 12.71
C ARG A 7 0.66 1.86 11.52
N VAL A 8 1.88 1.37 11.65
CA VAL A 8 2.83 1.30 10.55
C VAL A 8 2.55 0.05 9.74
N GLU A 9 2.36 0.22 8.45
CA GLU A 9 2.25 -0.86 7.45
C GLU A 9 3.43 -0.74 6.49
N VAL A 10 4.01 -1.88 6.10
CA VAL A 10 5.15 -1.91 5.17
C VAL A 10 4.70 -2.50 3.84
N MET A 11 4.84 -1.74 2.77
CA MET A 11 4.61 -2.21 1.40
C MET A 11 5.93 -2.52 0.74
N ARG A 12 6.02 -3.67 0.05
CA ARG A 12 7.23 -4.10 -0.67
C ARG A 12 6.95 -4.24 -2.15
N CYS A 13 7.78 -3.60 -2.98
CA CYS A 13 7.73 -3.76 -4.42
C CYS A 13 8.13 -5.20 -4.80
N SER A 14 7.24 -5.95 -5.43
CA SER A 14 7.52 -7.35 -5.84
C SER A 14 8.63 -7.49 -6.89
N ARG A 15 9.01 -6.40 -7.59
CA ARG A 15 10.05 -6.43 -8.63
C ARG A 15 11.44 -6.02 -8.13
N CYS A 16 11.55 -4.91 -7.41
CA CYS A 16 12.84 -4.36 -6.98
C CYS A 16 13.07 -4.43 -5.46
N ALA A 17 12.16 -5.05 -4.72
CA ALA A 17 12.19 -5.15 -3.26
C ALA A 17 12.21 -3.83 -2.49
N LYS A 18 12.02 -2.66 -3.14
CA LYS A 18 11.86 -1.37 -2.47
C LYS A 18 10.75 -1.47 -1.42
N CYS A 19 11.06 -1.12 -0.18
CA CYS A 19 10.11 -1.03 0.91
C CYS A 19 9.68 0.41 1.13
N VAL A 20 8.41 0.62 1.47
CA VAL A 20 7.85 1.91 1.87
C VAL A 20 6.98 1.68 3.10
N GLU A 21 7.21 2.47 4.13
CA GLU A 21 6.42 2.47 5.35
C GLU A 21 5.32 3.53 5.23
N THR A 22 4.10 3.18 5.64
CA THR A 22 2.96 4.09 5.66
C THR A 22 2.20 3.97 6.98
N ILE A 23 1.69 5.09 7.47
CA ILE A 23 0.91 5.13 8.69
C ILE A 23 -0.56 5.08 8.30
N THR A 24 -1.22 3.98 8.61
CA THR A 24 -2.66 3.83 8.34
C THR A 24 -3.45 4.05 9.62
N SER A 25 -4.39 5.00 9.57
CA SER A 25 -5.26 5.34 10.70
C SER A 25 -6.69 4.81 10.52
N SER A 26 -7.01 4.19 9.38
CA SER A 26 -8.35 3.67 9.08
C SER A 26 -8.45 2.17 9.35
N ARG A 27 -9.55 1.74 9.97
CA ARG A 27 -9.98 0.33 9.94
C ARG A 27 -10.50 0.06 8.53
N ALA A 28 -9.97 -0.96 7.87
CA ALA A 28 -10.62 -1.45 6.67
C ALA A 28 -12.04 -1.91 7.04
N ALA A 29 -13.05 -1.47 6.27
CA ALA A 29 -14.46 -1.71 6.57
C ALA A 29 -14.84 -3.20 6.67
N ASP A 30 -13.99 -4.09 6.17
CA ASP A 30 -14.27 -5.53 6.01
C ASP A 30 -13.47 -6.43 6.97
N GLY A 31 -12.79 -5.86 7.97
CA GLY A 31 -11.93 -6.63 8.88
C GLY A 31 -10.62 -7.13 8.25
N GLU A 32 -10.50 -7.12 6.93
CA GLU A 32 -9.25 -7.38 6.21
C GLU A 32 -8.29 -6.19 6.31
N ARG A 33 -7.25 -6.35 7.12
CA ARG A 33 -6.19 -5.35 7.32
C ARG A 33 -5.38 -5.16 6.04
N ARG A 34 -5.56 -4.00 5.38
CA ARG A 34 -4.81 -3.63 4.16
C ARG A 34 -4.60 -2.12 4.07
N VAL A 35 -3.57 -1.72 3.33
CA VAL A 35 -3.36 -0.32 2.94
C VAL A 35 -4.41 0.05 1.88
N SER A 36 -5.05 1.21 2.05
CA SER A 36 -5.99 1.72 1.04
C SER A 36 -5.27 1.96 -0.28
N ASN A 37 -6.00 1.90 -1.40
CA ASN A 37 -5.38 2.19 -2.70
C ASN A 37 -4.90 3.65 -2.79
N ASP A 38 -5.60 4.56 -2.11
CA ASP A 38 -5.23 5.98 -2.03
C ASP A 38 -3.92 6.16 -1.26
N ASP A 39 -3.82 5.61 -0.04
CA ASP A 39 -2.59 5.62 0.78
C ASP A 39 -1.40 4.99 0.04
N ALA A 40 -1.63 3.87 -0.65
CA ALA A 40 -0.60 3.22 -1.46
C ALA A 40 -0.11 4.15 -2.58
N SER A 41 -1.05 4.76 -3.31
CA SER A 41 -0.76 5.67 -4.42
C SER A 41 -0.03 6.94 -3.95
N ALA A 42 -0.46 7.52 -2.83
CA ALA A 42 0.19 8.66 -2.19
C ALA A 42 1.63 8.35 -1.74
N SER A 43 1.90 7.08 -1.41
CA SER A 43 3.22 6.58 -1.03
C SER A 43 4.10 6.17 -2.22
N GLY A 44 3.67 6.43 -3.47
CA GLY A 44 4.40 6.06 -4.69
C GLY A 44 4.42 4.55 -4.97
N MET A 45 3.40 3.84 -4.46
CA MET A 45 3.18 2.41 -4.66
C MET A 45 1.91 2.20 -5.48
N VAL A 46 1.94 1.23 -6.39
CA VAL A 46 0.83 0.84 -7.24
C VAL A 46 0.41 -0.55 -6.83
N ARG A 47 -0.83 -0.70 -6.36
CA ARG A 47 -1.40 -1.98 -6.00
C ARG A 47 -1.90 -2.69 -7.27
N PHE A 48 -1.44 -3.91 -7.50
CA PHE A 48 -1.90 -4.73 -8.63
C PHE A 48 -2.63 -6.01 -8.21
N GLY A 49 -2.72 -6.27 -6.91
CA GLY A 49 -3.44 -7.41 -6.36
C GLY A 49 -3.67 -7.27 -4.86
N HIS A 50 -4.21 -8.30 -4.22
CA HIS A 50 -4.48 -8.29 -2.78
C HIS A 50 -3.16 -8.25 -1.98
N ASN A 51 -2.83 -7.09 -1.41
CA ASN A 51 -1.55 -6.82 -0.74
C ASN A 51 -0.29 -7.01 -1.61
N LEU A 52 -0.43 -6.84 -2.93
CA LEU A 52 0.68 -6.90 -3.88
C LEU A 52 0.93 -5.53 -4.51
N TYR A 53 2.18 -5.06 -4.45
CA TYR A 53 2.55 -3.71 -4.81
C TYR A 53 3.78 -3.66 -5.73
N TYR A 54 3.78 -2.71 -6.65
CA TYR A 54 4.97 -2.22 -7.34
C TYR A 54 5.27 -0.80 -6.88
N CYS A 55 6.55 -0.40 -6.85
CA CYS A 55 6.85 1.02 -6.80
C CYS A 55 6.53 1.66 -8.16
N ASP A 56 6.30 2.97 -8.19
CA ASP A 56 5.96 3.71 -9.42
C ASP A 56 6.88 3.39 -10.61
N ARG A 57 8.19 3.33 -10.37
CA ARG A 57 9.17 2.99 -11.41
C ARG A 57 8.91 1.61 -12.00
N CYS A 58 8.67 0.61 -11.16
CA CYS A 58 8.42 -0.75 -11.60
C CYS A 58 7.07 -0.89 -12.28
N ALA A 59 6.04 -0.23 -11.77
CA ALA A 59 4.72 -0.23 -12.37
C ALA A 59 4.74 0.30 -13.82
N ARG A 60 5.45 1.40 -14.08
CA ARG A 60 5.61 1.93 -15.45
C ARG A 60 6.34 0.96 -16.38
N MET A 61 7.36 0.26 -15.88
CA MET A 61 8.10 -0.74 -16.68
C MET A 61 7.24 -1.94 -17.09
N VAL A 62 6.16 -2.24 -16.36
CA VAL A 62 5.25 -3.35 -16.66
C VAL A 62 3.88 -2.91 -17.18
N GLY A 63 3.63 -1.60 -17.31
CA GLY A 63 2.37 -1.06 -17.85
C GLY A 63 1.20 -0.95 -16.85
N TYR A 64 1.50 -0.84 -15.55
CA TYR A 64 0.48 -0.75 -14.48
C TYR A 64 0.11 0.68 -14.06
N LYS A 65 0.50 1.70 -14.83
CA LYS A 65 0.19 3.11 -14.53
C LYS A 65 0.14 3.96 -15.79
#